data_AF-A0A847GE96-F1
#
_entry.id   AF-A0A847GE96-F1
#
_cell.length_a   1.000
_cell.length_b   1.000
_cell.length_c   1.000
_cell.angle_alpha   90.00
_cell.angle_beta   90.00
_cell.angle_gamma   90.00
#
_symmetry.space_group_name_H-M   'P 1'
#
loop_
_entity.id
_entity.type
_entity.pdbx_description
1 polymer ?
#
loop_
_entity_poly.entity_id
_entity_poly.type
_entity_poly.pdbx_seq_one_letter_code
_entity_poly.pdbx_strand_id
1 'polypeptide(L)'
;MAQKKKKRARGALPVYIWIILAAGIAAAVGAYFLDSFIGSRAAFDYSRTHESDSKIRISEVMTSNQSATYTASGDASDWFELENTGLESVNLKGYQVRLASDVTAIYALPAITLKPGACAVVYCDNVTSS
;
A
#
# COMPACT_ATOMS: atom_id res chain seq x y z
N MET A 1 -14.23 -52.57 73.57
CA MET A 1 -13.25 -52.29 72.49
C MET A 1 -14.01 -51.79 71.26
N ALA A 2 -13.81 -50.54 70.82
CA ALA A 2 -14.48 -49.99 69.64
C ALA A 2 -13.44 -49.37 68.68
N GLN A 3 -13.29 -49.98 67.51
CA GLN A 3 -12.42 -49.52 66.41
C GLN A 3 -13.10 -48.40 65.62
N LYS A 4 -12.51 -47.20 65.60
CA LYS A 4 -13.04 -46.03 64.88
C LYS A 4 -12.59 -46.07 63.40
N LYS A 5 -13.53 -46.24 62.46
CA LYS A 5 -13.30 -46.18 61.01
C LYS A 5 -12.81 -44.78 60.58
N LYS A 6 -11.64 -44.68 59.93
CA LYS A 6 -11.14 -43.43 59.31
C LYS A 6 -11.90 -43.13 58.02
N LYS A 7 -12.62 -42.00 57.95
CA LYS A 7 -13.17 -41.45 56.71
C LYS A 7 -12.04 -40.83 55.90
N ARG A 8 -11.86 -41.24 54.63
CA ARG A 8 -10.92 -40.59 53.69
C ARG A 8 -11.50 -39.26 53.24
N ALA A 9 -10.84 -38.16 53.58
CA ALA A 9 -11.18 -36.84 53.07
C ALA A 9 -10.80 -36.76 51.59
N ARG A 10 -11.77 -36.40 50.73
CA ARG A 10 -11.52 -36.02 49.34
C ARG A 10 -10.88 -34.64 49.37
N GLY A 11 -9.58 -34.55 49.08
CA GLY A 11 -8.85 -33.28 49.07
C GLY A 11 -9.41 -32.35 48.01
N ALA A 12 -9.96 -31.20 48.45
CA ALA A 12 -10.32 -30.13 47.55
C ALA A 12 -9.02 -29.57 46.92
N LEU A 13 -9.02 -29.41 45.60
CA LEU A 13 -7.88 -28.82 44.90
C LEU A 13 -7.66 -27.37 45.39
N PRO A 14 -6.41 -26.96 45.58
CA PRO A 14 -6.10 -25.65 46.14
C PRO A 14 -6.49 -24.51 45.19
N VAL A 15 -6.93 -23.40 45.77
CA VAL A 15 -7.59 -22.26 45.11
C VAL A 15 -6.80 -21.68 43.93
N TYR A 16 -5.48 -21.78 43.94
CA TYR A 16 -4.63 -21.30 42.84
C TYR A 16 -4.89 -21.99 41.50
N ILE A 17 -5.34 -23.25 41.50
CA ILE A 17 -5.69 -23.98 40.28
C ILE A 17 -6.90 -23.34 39.60
N TRP A 18 -7.87 -22.86 40.38
CA TRP A 18 -9.07 -22.18 39.87
C TRP A 18 -8.75 -20.77 39.34
N ILE A 19 -7.80 -20.08 39.97
CA ILE A 19 -7.34 -18.75 39.52
C ILE A 19 -6.64 -18.86 38.16
N ILE A 20 -5.78 -19.87 37.97
CA ILE A 20 -5.07 -20.09 36.70
C ILE A 20 -6.05 -20.45 35.58
N LEU A 21 -7.06 -21.29 35.85
CA LEU A 21 -8.08 -21.65 34.87
C LEU A 21 -8.97 -20.46 34.49
N ALA A 22 -9.36 -19.61 35.46
CA ALA A 22 -10.14 -18.41 35.18
C ALA A 22 -9.36 -17.38 34.36
N ALA A 23 -8.06 -17.21 34.62
CA ALA A 23 -7.19 -16.32 33.86
C ALA A 23 -7.02 -16.77 32.39
N GLY A 24 -6.93 -18.09 32.14
CA GLY A 24 -6.82 -18.63 30.78
C GLY A 24 -8.06 -18.39 29.91
N ILE A 25 -9.26 -18.44 30.51
CA ILE A 25 -10.53 -18.23 29.79
C ILE A 25 -10.74 -16.75 29.45
N ALA A 26 -10.38 -15.83 30.34
CA ALA A 26 -10.49 -14.39 30.09
C ALA A 26 -9.57 -13.93 28.94
N ALA A 27 -8.36 -14.48 28.84
CA ALA A 27 -7.43 -14.18 27.74
C ALA A 27 -7.96 -14.69 26.39
N ALA A 28 -8.56 -15.88 26.35
CA ALA A 28 -9.13 -16.44 25.13
C ALA A 28 -10.35 -15.64 24.65
N VAL A 29 -11.29 -15.30 25.54
CA VAL A 29 -12.50 -14.52 25.18
C VAL A 29 -12.13 -13.09 24.77
N GLY A 30 -11.14 -12.46 25.41
CA GLY A 30 -10.62 -11.16 25.01
C GLY A 30 -10.03 -11.16 23.59
N ALA A 31 -9.33 -12.24 23.21
CA ALA A 31 -8.80 -12.40 21.86
C ALA A 31 -9.92 -12.55 20.80
N TYR A 32 -11.00 -13.29 21.11
CA TYR A 32 -12.17 -13.40 20.22
C TYR A 32 -12.98 -12.09 20.13
N PHE A 33 -13.03 -11.29 21.21
CA PHE A 33 -13.70 -9.98 21.20
C PHE A 33 -12.90 -8.86 20.51
N LEU A 34 -11.56 -8.93 20.48
CA LEU A 34 -10.71 -7.96 19.77
C LEU A 34 -10.62 -8.22 18.27
N ASP A 35 -10.67 -9.48 17.82
CA ASP A 35 -10.67 -9.81 16.39
C ASP A 35 -11.94 -9.30 15.68
N SER A 36 -13.06 -9.28 16.42
CA SER A 36 -14.35 -8.78 15.93
C SER A 36 -14.42 -7.25 15.79
N PHE A 37 -13.50 -6.49 16.42
CA PHE A 37 -13.50 -5.02 16.40
C PHE A 37 -12.60 -4.45 15.28
N ILE A 38 -11.67 -5.24 14.74
CA ILE A 38 -10.85 -4.86 13.58
C ILE A 38 -11.49 -5.43 12.29
N GLY A 39 -12.76 -5.13 12.09
CA GLY A 39 -13.42 -5.31 10.81
C GLY A 39 -12.85 -4.31 9.80
N SER A 40 -11.73 -4.63 9.14
CA SER A 40 -11.26 -3.96 7.90
C SER A 40 -9.97 -4.53 7.28
N ARG A 41 -9.24 -5.45 7.92
CA ARG A 41 -7.93 -5.89 7.38
C ARG A 41 -8.00 -6.47 5.96
N ALA A 42 -9.13 -7.10 5.59
CA ALA A 42 -9.32 -7.68 4.26
C ALA A 42 -10.02 -6.73 3.26
N ALA A 43 -10.93 -5.88 3.70
CA ALA A 43 -11.68 -4.97 2.82
C ALA A 43 -10.84 -3.74 2.38
N PHE A 44 -9.88 -3.33 3.22
CA PHE A 44 -8.93 -2.26 2.90
C PHE A 44 -7.77 -2.71 2.01
N ASP A 45 -7.43 -4.00 2.04
CA ASP A 45 -6.37 -4.58 1.18
C ASP A 45 -6.87 -4.86 -0.24
N TYR A 46 -8.17 -5.08 -0.41
CA TYR A 46 -8.76 -5.36 -1.73
C TYR A 46 -8.70 -4.17 -2.70
N SER A 47 -8.78 -2.93 -2.18
CA SER A 47 -8.64 -1.71 -2.98
C SER A 47 -7.18 -1.35 -3.31
N ARG A 48 -6.18 -2.02 -2.72
CA ARG A 48 -4.74 -1.73 -2.89
C ARG A 48 -4.04 -2.66 -3.89
N THR A 49 -4.76 -3.44 -4.67
CA THR A 49 -4.13 -4.37 -5.64
C THR A 49 -3.48 -3.69 -6.86
N HIS A 50 -3.54 -2.36 -6.96
CA HIS A 50 -2.86 -1.59 -8.02
C HIS A 50 -2.15 -0.33 -7.51
N GLU A 51 -1.89 -0.20 -6.19
CA GLU A 51 -1.01 0.87 -5.73
C GLU A 51 0.43 0.50 -6.09
N SER A 52 0.93 1.09 -7.17
CA SER A 52 2.32 0.96 -7.56
C SER A 52 3.20 1.47 -6.39
N ASP A 53 4.14 0.65 -5.91
CA ASP A 53 5.12 1.11 -4.90
C ASP A 53 6.11 2.16 -5.47
N SER A 54 6.08 2.40 -6.78
CA SER A 54 6.84 3.49 -7.41
C SER A 54 6.44 4.83 -6.79
N LYS A 55 7.46 5.62 -6.43
CA LYS A 55 7.28 7.00 -5.99
C LYS A 55 6.97 7.96 -7.14
N ILE A 56 7.16 7.51 -8.38
CA ILE A 56 6.75 8.22 -9.60
C ILE A 56 5.34 7.80 -9.99
N ARG A 57 4.43 8.77 -10.11
CA ARG A 57 3.08 8.60 -10.64
C ARG A 57 2.85 9.53 -11.83
N ILE A 58 1.85 9.20 -12.63
CA ILE A 58 1.23 10.17 -13.55
C ILE A 58 0.28 11.03 -12.71
N SER A 59 0.55 12.33 -12.59
CA SER A 59 -0.26 13.28 -11.82
C SER A 59 -1.36 13.92 -12.67
N GLU A 60 -1.09 14.15 -13.95
CA GLU A 60 -2.03 14.77 -14.89
C GLU A 60 -1.88 14.20 -16.30
N VAL A 61 -2.98 14.22 -17.06
CA VAL A 61 -3.03 13.86 -18.47
C VAL A 61 -3.91 14.87 -19.19
N MET A 62 -3.40 15.44 -20.28
CA MET A 62 -4.14 16.35 -21.16
C MET A 62 -4.16 15.80 -22.57
N THR A 63 -5.34 15.31 -22.97
CA THR A 63 -5.61 14.79 -24.32
C THR A 63 -6.38 15.81 -25.14
N SER A 64 -6.18 15.82 -26.46
CA SER A 64 -6.77 16.81 -27.37
C SER A 64 -6.48 18.24 -26.92
N ASN A 65 -5.24 18.51 -26.53
CA ASN A 65 -4.83 19.84 -26.11
C ASN A 65 -4.98 20.83 -27.28
N GLN A 66 -5.73 21.91 -27.06
CA GLN A 66 -5.90 22.97 -28.07
C GLN A 66 -5.24 24.28 -27.66
N SER A 67 -5.04 24.52 -26.36
CA SER A 67 -4.59 25.82 -25.88
C SER A 67 -4.07 25.88 -24.45
N ALA A 68 -4.09 24.79 -23.68
CA ALA A 68 -3.72 24.84 -22.26
C ALA A 68 -2.22 25.11 -22.08
N THR A 69 -1.40 24.44 -22.87
CA THR A 69 0.05 24.57 -22.91
C THR A 69 0.55 24.31 -24.32
N TYR A 70 1.71 24.86 -24.65
CA TYR A 70 2.35 24.69 -25.95
C TYR A 70 3.77 24.16 -25.75
N THR A 71 4.26 23.38 -26.71
CA THR A 71 5.67 22.99 -26.78
C THR A 71 6.55 24.21 -27.04
N ALA A 72 7.88 24.04 -26.97
CA ALA A 72 8.83 25.10 -27.31
C ALA A 72 8.72 25.57 -28.78
N SER A 73 8.22 24.71 -29.69
CA SER A 73 7.92 25.05 -31.08
C SER A 73 6.57 25.77 -31.26
N GLY A 74 5.76 25.88 -30.22
CA GLY A 74 4.43 26.49 -30.27
C GLY A 74 3.29 25.52 -30.59
N ASP A 75 3.53 24.21 -30.57
CA ASP A 75 2.52 23.19 -30.88
C ASP A 75 1.68 22.85 -29.64
N ALA A 76 0.36 22.74 -29.80
CA ALA A 76 -0.55 22.29 -28.75
C ALA A 76 -0.61 20.75 -28.73
N SER A 77 0.50 20.11 -28.35
CA SER A 77 0.55 18.65 -28.28
C SER A 77 -0.13 18.13 -27.01
N ASP A 78 -0.63 16.90 -27.08
CA ASP A 78 -1.04 16.14 -25.90
C ASP A 78 0.15 15.96 -24.96
N TRP A 79 -0.11 15.81 -23.67
CA TRP A 79 0.96 15.64 -22.69
C TRP A 79 0.46 14.93 -21.44
N PHE A 80 1.41 14.42 -20.66
CA PHE A 80 1.16 13.95 -19.31
C PHE A 80 2.25 14.45 -18.38
N GLU A 81 1.92 14.56 -17.10
CA GLU A 81 2.85 14.97 -16.06
C GLU A 81 3.24 13.78 -15.20
N LEU A 82 4.53 13.68 -14.91
CA LEU A 82 5.11 12.77 -13.93
C LEU A 82 5.46 13.53 -12.66
N GLU A 83 5.02 13.03 -11.52
CA GLU A 83 5.31 13.60 -10.22
C GLU A 83 6.06 12.60 -9.35
N ASN A 84 7.11 13.08 -8.67
CA ASN A 84 7.74 12.34 -7.59
C ASN A 84 7.04 12.62 -6.25
N THR A 85 6.28 11.64 -5.79
CA THR A 85 5.51 11.68 -4.54
C THR A 85 6.31 11.19 -3.32
N GLY A 86 7.54 10.73 -3.54
CA GLY A 86 8.44 10.25 -2.50
C GLY A 86 9.16 11.37 -1.76
N LEU A 87 9.87 10.97 -0.70
CA LEU A 87 10.71 11.86 0.11
C LEU A 87 12.17 11.93 -0.37
N GLU A 88 12.53 11.14 -1.37
CA GLU A 88 13.88 11.08 -1.96
C GLU A 88 13.86 11.51 -3.43
N SER A 89 15.02 11.92 -3.94
CA SER A 89 15.15 12.25 -5.36
C SER A 89 15.18 10.97 -6.22
N VAL A 90 14.47 10.98 -7.35
CA VAL A 90 14.40 9.84 -8.27
C VAL A 90 14.96 10.24 -9.63
N ASN A 91 15.88 9.45 -10.16
CA ASN A 91 16.38 9.60 -11.53
C ASN A 91 15.55 8.72 -12.49
N LEU A 92 15.02 9.31 -13.56
CA LEU A 92 14.16 8.62 -14.52
C LEU A 92 14.94 7.79 -15.57
N LYS A 93 16.26 7.70 -15.48
CA LYS A 93 17.07 6.85 -16.37
C LYS A 93 16.58 5.41 -16.29
N GLY A 94 16.21 4.86 -17.46
CA GLY A 94 15.72 3.48 -17.59
C GLY A 94 14.20 3.34 -17.39
N TYR A 95 13.51 4.40 -16.97
CA TYR A 95 12.05 4.43 -16.99
C TYR A 95 11.56 4.48 -18.44
N GLN A 96 10.41 3.86 -18.68
CA GLN A 96 9.80 3.78 -19.99
C GLN A 96 8.30 4.03 -19.88
N VAL A 97 7.76 4.69 -20.88
CA VAL A 97 6.32 4.89 -21.07
C VAL A 97 5.89 4.04 -22.24
N ARG A 98 4.76 3.35 -22.08
CA ARG A 98 4.18 2.51 -23.13
C ARG A 98 2.67 2.62 -23.14
N LEU A 99 2.09 2.40 -24.31
CA LEU A 99 0.66 2.21 -24.41
C LEU A 99 0.29 0.83 -23.84
N ALA A 100 -0.77 0.78 -23.05
CA ALA A 100 -1.25 -0.49 -22.51
C ALA A 100 -1.73 -1.42 -23.63
N SER A 101 -2.33 -0.86 -24.69
CA SER A 101 -2.84 -1.56 -25.87
C SER A 101 -1.75 -1.95 -26.87
N ASP A 102 -0.58 -1.32 -26.84
CA ASP A 102 0.54 -1.59 -27.74
C ASP A 102 1.85 -1.67 -26.95
N VAL A 103 2.30 -2.90 -26.74
CA VAL A 103 3.52 -3.21 -25.99
C VAL A 103 4.80 -2.85 -26.75
N THR A 104 4.72 -2.56 -28.05
CA THR A 104 5.87 -2.18 -28.88
C THR A 104 6.10 -0.68 -28.93
N ALA A 105 5.07 0.11 -28.65
CA ALA A 105 5.14 1.56 -28.55
C ALA A 105 5.78 1.99 -27.22
N ILE A 106 7.11 1.88 -27.14
CA ILE A 106 7.91 2.20 -25.95
C ILE A 106 8.66 3.51 -26.17
N TYR A 107 8.53 4.43 -25.22
CA TYR A 107 9.32 5.65 -25.14
C TYR A 107 10.20 5.62 -23.88
N ALA A 108 11.52 5.69 -24.05
CA ALA A 108 12.46 5.76 -22.94
C ALA A 108 12.58 7.19 -22.41
N LEU A 109 12.46 7.38 -21.10
CA LEU A 109 12.60 8.71 -20.49
C LEU A 109 14.08 9.12 -20.39
N PRO A 110 14.38 10.42 -20.53
CA PRO A 110 15.73 10.93 -20.34
C PRO A 110 16.18 10.78 -18.88
N ALA A 111 17.49 10.85 -18.66
CA ALA A 111 18.10 10.77 -17.32
C ALA A 111 17.93 12.08 -16.52
N ILE A 112 16.67 12.46 -16.26
CA ILE A 112 16.32 13.61 -15.42
C ILE A 112 16.10 13.17 -13.98
N THR A 113 16.51 14.00 -13.01
CA THR A 113 16.30 13.73 -11.59
C THR A 113 15.17 14.61 -11.05
N LEU A 114 14.10 13.99 -10.57
CA LEU A 114 13.00 14.65 -9.89
C LEU A 114 13.25 14.66 -8.38
N LYS A 115 13.33 15.85 -7.79
CA LYS A 115 13.34 16.04 -6.34
C LYS A 115 11.98 15.63 -5.73
N PRO A 116 11.89 15.47 -4.39
CA PRO A 116 10.60 15.29 -3.72
C PRO A 116 9.59 16.38 -4.11
N GLY A 117 8.40 15.97 -4.56
CA GLY A 117 7.33 16.85 -5.02
C GLY A 117 7.58 17.55 -6.38
N ALA A 118 8.67 17.24 -7.08
CA ALA A 118 8.93 17.82 -8.39
C ALA A 118 8.16 17.10 -9.49
N CYS A 119 7.77 17.87 -10.52
CA CYS A 119 7.05 17.39 -11.69
C CYS A 119 7.87 17.52 -12.97
N ALA A 120 7.58 16.67 -13.95
CA ALA A 120 8.06 16.77 -15.32
C ALA A 120 6.93 16.51 -16.32
N VAL A 121 6.77 17.43 -17.27
CA VAL A 121 5.83 17.29 -18.38
C VAL A 121 6.51 16.54 -19.52
N VAL A 122 5.81 15.55 -20.07
CA VAL A 122 6.21 14.83 -21.28
C VAL A 122 5.19 15.12 -22.36
N TYR A 123 5.64 15.77 -23.44
CA TYR A 123 4.83 16.03 -24.61
C TYR A 123 4.78 14.80 -25.51
N CYS A 124 3.58 14.47 -25.97
CA CYS A 124 3.29 13.43 -26.94
C CYS A 124 3.32 14.03 -28.35
N ASP A 125 4.48 14.57 -28.75
CA ASP A 125 4.68 15.16 -30.07
C ASP A 125 5.42 14.19 -31.01
N ASN A 126 5.63 14.63 -32.25
CA ASN A 126 6.37 13.86 -33.26
C ASN A 126 7.87 14.19 -33.27
N VAL A 127 8.39 14.85 -32.22
CA VAL A 127 9.79 15.26 -32.14
C VAL A 127 10.54 14.24 -31.28
N THR A 128 11.32 13.38 -31.93
CA THR A 128 12.20 12.46 -31.20
C THR A 128 13.29 13.30 -30.52
N SER A 129 13.42 13.18 -29.20
CA SER A 129 14.50 13.84 -28.45
C SER A 129 15.85 13.33 -28.97
N SER A 130 16.54 14.16 -29.76
CA SER A 130 17.88 13.92 -30.31
C SER A 130 18.98 14.07 -29.27
#